data_AF-A0A832CPV0-F1
#
_entry.id   AF-A0A832CPV0-F1
#
_cell.length_a   1.000
_cell.length_b   1.000
_cell.length_c   1.000
_cell.angle_alpha   90.00
_cell.angle_beta   90.00
_cell.angle_gamma   90.00
#
_symmetry.space_group_name_H-M   'P 1'
#
loop_
_entity.id
_entity.type
_entity.pdbx_description
1 polymer ?
#
loop_
_entity_poly.entity_id
_entity_poly.type
_entity_poly.pdbx_seq_one_letter_code
_entity_poly.pdbx_strand_id
1 'polypeptide(L)'
;MKKGFTLIEILFSISIIGILSSAGIAAYVKFNQKQILIQTTQKIVQDLRLAQSLANNNQKPDKCGDSSLYGYIFTLFNNGENWRYKISSDCGSVDELAPDSDPPFVNLPSTFDFIPSAWTVKFKVLKRGVEFIPAGKDSLEVRAFNQSRIIKIDEGGAINIISP
;
A
#
# COMPACT_ATOMS: atom_id res chain seq x y z
N MET A 1 -45.94 -33.93 27.16
CA MET A 1 -46.49 -32.58 26.95
C MET A 1 -45.44 -31.73 26.23
N LYS A 2 -45.69 -31.28 25.00
CA LYS A 2 -44.79 -30.37 24.28
C LYS A 2 -45.10 -28.94 24.71
N LYS A 3 -44.21 -28.31 25.49
CA LYS A 3 -44.27 -26.87 25.76
C LYS A 3 -43.84 -26.15 24.48
N GLY A 4 -44.79 -25.54 23.77
CA GLY A 4 -44.50 -24.68 22.63
C GLY A 4 -44.02 -23.31 23.09
N PHE A 5 -43.24 -22.62 22.25
CA PHE A 5 -42.86 -21.22 22.48
C PHE A 5 -44.10 -20.33 22.50
N THR A 6 -44.12 -19.37 23.42
CA THR A 6 -45.20 -18.38 23.46
C THR A 6 -45.00 -17.33 22.37
N LEU A 7 -46.09 -16.74 21.87
CA LEU A 7 -46.03 -15.73 20.81
C LEU A 7 -45.19 -14.51 21.25
N ILE A 8 -45.28 -14.14 22.52
CA ILE A 8 -44.48 -13.05 23.10
C ILE A 8 -42.99 -13.38 23.16
N GLU A 9 -42.62 -14.63 23.40
CA GLU A 9 -41.22 -15.08 23.49
C GLU A 9 -40.55 -15.09 22.12
N ILE A 10 -41.29 -15.43 21.06
CA ILE A 10 -40.82 -15.30 19.67
C ILE A 10 -40.64 -13.82 19.29
N LEU A 11 -41.61 -12.96 19.65
CA LEU A 11 -41.52 -11.51 19.37
C LEU A 11 -40.32 -10.87 20.07
N PHE A 12 -40.09 -11.22 21.34
CA PHE A 12 -38.99 -10.70 22.13
C PHE A 12 -37.64 -11.19 21.59
N SER A 13 -37.54 -12.47 21.21
CA SER A 13 -36.33 -13.04 20.61
C SER A 13 -35.96 -12.36 19.29
N ILE A 14 -36.93 -12.14 18.40
CA ILE A 14 -36.70 -11.44 17.12
C ILE A 14 -36.26 -9.99 17.37
N SER A 15 -36.85 -9.34 18.38
CA SER A 15 -36.48 -7.97 18.77
C SER A 15 -35.03 -7.89 19.26
N ILE A 16 -34.58 -8.83 20.11
CA ILE A 16 -33.19 -8.92 20.56
C ILE A 16 -32.25 -9.19 19.39
N ILE A 17 -32.59 -10.15 18.52
CA ILE A 17 -31.79 -10.48 17.33
C ILE A 17 -31.65 -9.26 16.42
N GLY A 18 -32.73 -8.48 16.22
CA GLY A 18 -32.69 -7.26 15.43
C GLY A 18 -31.71 -6.23 15.99
N ILE A 19 -31.76 -5.98 17.31
CA ILE A 19 -30.84 -5.04 17.98
C ILE A 19 -29.39 -5.51 17.85
N LEU A 20 -29.12 -6.78 18.17
CA LEU A 20 -27.77 -7.34 18.08
C LEU A 20 -27.21 -7.33 16.66
N SER A 21 -28.07 -7.64 15.67
CA SER A 21 -27.68 -7.63 14.26
C SER A 21 -27.29 -6.24 13.80
N SER A 22 -28.04 -5.21 14.19
CA SER A 22 -27.74 -3.82 13.83
C SER A 22 -26.39 -3.35 14.39
N ALA A 23 -26.10 -3.66 15.66
CA ALA A 23 -24.83 -3.36 16.30
C ALA A 23 -23.66 -4.16 15.67
N GLY A 24 -23.90 -5.44 15.38
CA GLY A 24 -22.92 -6.32 14.74
C GLY A 24 -22.50 -5.83 13.35
N ILE A 25 -23.44 -5.37 12.53
CA ILE A 25 -23.16 -4.82 11.20
C ILE A 25 -22.30 -3.56 11.30
N ALA A 26 -22.64 -2.63 12.21
CA ALA A 26 -21.86 -1.41 12.40
C ALA A 26 -20.41 -1.69 12.83
N ALA A 27 -20.22 -2.66 13.73
CA ALA A 27 -18.89 -3.09 14.16
C ALA A 27 -18.11 -3.76 13.01
N TYR A 28 -18.77 -4.62 12.23
CA TYR A 28 -18.18 -5.30 11.09
C TYR A 28 -17.68 -4.31 10.03
N VAL A 29 -18.45 -3.26 9.71
CA VAL A 29 -18.03 -2.23 8.74
C VAL A 29 -16.72 -1.55 9.17
N LYS A 30 -16.61 -1.14 10.44
CA LYS A 30 -15.38 -0.51 10.97
C LYS A 30 -14.19 -1.47 10.93
N PHE A 31 -14.41 -2.74 11.27
CA PHE A 31 -13.37 -3.77 11.19
C PHE A 31 -12.91 -3.97 9.74
N ASN A 32 -13.84 -4.11 8.81
CA ASN A 32 -13.54 -4.30 7.39
C ASN A 32 -12.74 -3.12 6.82
N GLN A 33 -13.13 -1.89 7.12
CA GLN A 33 -12.40 -0.67 6.73
C GLN A 33 -10.94 -0.69 7.23
N LYS A 34 -10.73 -1.08 8.49
CA LYS A 34 -9.39 -1.22 9.07
C LYS A 34 -8.57 -2.30 8.37
N GLN A 35 -9.18 -3.45 8.04
CA GLN A 35 -8.49 -4.53 7.32
C GLN A 35 -8.10 -4.10 5.90
N ILE A 36 -8.97 -3.39 5.19
CA ILE A 36 -8.65 -2.86 3.85
C ILE A 36 -7.45 -1.91 3.92
N LEU A 37 -7.41 -1.00 4.89
CA LEU A 37 -6.24 -0.12 5.10
C LEU A 37 -4.96 -0.92 5.36
N ILE A 38 -5.01 -1.91 6.27
CA ILE A 38 -3.86 -2.76 6.59
C ILE A 38 -3.35 -3.51 5.37
N GLN A 39 -4.25 -4.15 4.61
CA GLN A 39 -3.89 -4.93 3.43
C GLN A 39 -3.26 -4.06 2.35
N THR A 40 -3.82 -2.87 2.08
CA THR A 40 -3.25 -1.95 1.10
C THR A 40 -1.87 -1.43 1.53
N THR A 41 -1.70 -1.04 2.81
CA THR A 41 -0.38 -0.65 3.34
C THR A 41 0.63 -1.79 3.23
N GLN A 42 0.23 -3.02 3.58
CA GLN A 42 1.10 -4.20 3.48
C GLN A 42 1.50 -4.50 2.03
N LYS A 43 0.58 -4.34 1.08
CA LYS A 43 0.87 -4.50 -0.35
C LYS A 43 1.93 -3.50 -0.82
N ILE A 44 1.79 -2.23 -0.46
CA ILE A 44 2.81 -1.20 -0.78
C ILE A 44 4.18 -1.59 -0.19
N VAL A 45 4.21 -2.05 1.06
CA VAL A 45 5.44 -2.50 1.71
C VAL A 45 6.04 -3.74 1.03
N GLN A 46 5.22 -4.69 0.60
CA GLN A 46 5.67 -5.86 -0.15
C GLN A 46 6.33 -5.43 -1.47
N ASP A 47 5.75 -4.47 -2.17
CA ASP A 47 6.27 -3.97 -3.45
C ASP A 47 7.53 -3.11 -3.26
N LEU A 48 7.62 -2.33 -2.19
CA LEU A 48 8.87 -1.67 -1.79
C LEU A 48 9.98 -2.68 -1.49
N ARG A 49 9.66 -3.77 -0.77
CA ARG A 49 10.61 -4.86 -0.50
C ARG A 49 11.02 -5.61 -1.76
N LEU A 50 10.11 -5.74 -2.73
CA LEU A 50 10.44 -6.29 -4.04
C LEU A 50 11.47 -5.40 -4.74
N ALA A 51 11.21 -4.08 -4.85
CA ALA A 51 12.16 -3.13 -5.43
C ALA A 51 13.53 -3.18 -4.74
N GLN A 52 13.54 -3.22 -3.40
CA GLN A 52 14.76 -3.37 -2.61
C GLN A 52 15.50 -4.68 -2.91
N SER A 53 14.78 -5.80 -2.98
CA SER A 53 15.35 -7.13 -3.27
C SER A 53 15.99 -7.15 -4.65
N LEU A 54 15.30 -6.62 -5.66
CA LEU A 54 15.80 -6.52 -7.03
C LEU A 54 17.09 -5.68 -7.11
N ALA A 55 17.15 -4.55 -6.40
CA ALA A 55 18.34 -3.71 -6.31
C ALA A 55 19.50 -4.42 -5.59
N ASN A 56 19.23 -5.08 -4.46
CA ASN A 56 20.24 -5.79 -3.67
C ASN A 56 20.84 -6.99 -4.40
N ASN A 57 20.03 -7.70 -5.18
CA ASN A 57 20.48 -8.83 -5.99
C ASN A 57 21.12 -8.39 -7.30
N ASN A 58 21.20 -7.07 -7.56
CA ASN A 58 21.68 -6.50 -8.81
C ASN A 58 21.01 -7.16 -10.03
N GLN A 59 19.70 -7.46 -9.90
CA GLN A 59 18.96 -8.15 -10.94
C GLN A 59 18.77 -7.17 -12.10
N LYS A 60 19.62 -7.26 -13.12
CA LYS A 60 19.56 -6.39 -14.28
C LYS A 60 18.39 -6.84 -15.18
N PRO A 61 17.37 -6.01 -15.42
CA PRO A 61 16.35 -6.33 -16.39
C PRO A 61 16.89 -6.16 -17.81
N ASP A 62 16.39 -6.95 -18.76
CA ASP A 62 16.84 -6.93 -20.16
C ASP A 62 16.77 -5.53 -20.79
N LYS A 63 15.80 -4.70 -20.36
CA LYS A 63 15.65 -3.31 -20.78
C LYS A 63 16.83 -2.39 -20.42
N CYS A 64 17.69 -2.78 -19.48
CA CYS A 64 18.92 -2.04 -19.23
C CYS A 64 19.98 -2.30 -20.32
N GLY A 65 19.78 -3.25 -21.25
CA GLY A 65 20.69 -3.53 -22.35
C GLY A 65 22.14 -3.67 -21.88
N ASP A 66 23.05 -2.89 -22.46
CA ASP A 66 24.45 -2.80 -22.04
C ASP A 66 24.70 -1.78 -20.92
N SER A 67 23.74 -0.91 -20.63
CA SER A 67 23.84 0.14 -19.61
C SER A 67 23.95 -0.44 -18.18
N SER A 68 24.60 0.29 -17.28
CA SER A 68 24.73 -0.13 -15.88
C SER A 68 23.42 0.06 -15.12
N LEU A 69 23.05 -0.90 -14.28
CA LEU A 69 21.92 -0.75 -13.36
C LEU A 69 22.36 0.07 -12.13
N TYR A 70 21.69 1.21 -11.89
CA TYR A 70 21.95 2.09 -10.76
C TYR A 70 20.99 1.84 -9.59
N GLY A 71 19.79 1.32 -9.85
CA GLY A 71 18.84 0.99 -8.80
C GLY A 71 17.44 0.67 -9.29
N TYR A 72 16.53 0.49 -8.34
CA TYR A 72 15.10 0.35 -8.57
C TYR A 72 14.36 1.49 -7.89
N ILE A 73 13.40 2.08 -8.60
CA ILE A 73 12.66 3.27 -8.20
C ILE A 73 11.19 2.88 -7.99
N PHE A 74 10.68 3.11 -6.79
CA PHE A 74 9.26 3.10 -6.50
C PHE A 74 8.73 4.52 -6.61
N THR A 75 7.75 4.76 -7.48
CA THR A 75 7.16 6.10 -7.69
C THR A 75 5.66 6.03 -7.42
N LEU A 76 5.21 6.77 -6.41
CA LEU A 76 3.81 7.02 -6.09
C LEU A 76 3.42 8.42 -6.55
N PHE A 77 2.29 8.50 -7.26
CA PHE A 77 1.74 9.77 -7.71
C PHE A 77 0.22 9.66 -7.89
N ASN A 78 -0.42 10.84 -7.94
CA ASN A 78 -1.82 10.98 -8.29
C ASN A 78 -1.91 11.55 -9.71
N ASN A 79 -2.79 11.00 -10.55
CA ASN A 79 -3.01 11.48 -11.91
C ASN A 79 -4.20 12.45 -12.04
N GLY A 80 -4.72 12.96 -10.93
CA GLY A 80 -5.95 13.76 -10.85
C GLY A 80 -7.21 12.96 -10.52
N GLU A 81 -7.21 11.64 -10.72
CA GLU A 81 -8.38 10.79 -10.52
C GLU A 81 -8.14 9.67 -9.52
N ASN A 82 -6.98 9.01 -9.60
CA ASN A 82 -6.63 7.86 -8.77
C ASN A 82 -5.17 7.90 -8.34
N TRP A 83 -4.92 7.35 -7.16
CA TRP A 83 -3.56 7.05 -6.73
C TRP A 83 -3.04 5.83 -7.47
N ARG A 84 -1.78 5.90 -7.88
CA ARG A 84 -1.10 4.77 -8.50
C ARG A 84 0.39 4.81 -8.20
N TYR A 85 0.99 3.64 -8.23
CA TYR A 85 2.43 3.52 -8.15
C TYR A 85 2.96 2.56 -9.20
N LYS A 86 4.26 2.66 -9.44
CA LYS A 86 5.03 1.70 -10.24
C LYS A 86 6.42 1.49 -9.66
N ILE A 87 7.02 0.37 -10.05
CA ILE A 87 8.43 0.07 -9.80
C ILE A 87 9.16 0.12 -11.14
N SER A 88 10.11 1.03 -11.32
CA SER A 88 10.97 1.10 -12.50
C SER A 88 12.42 0.77 -12.15
N SER A 89 13.22 0.41 -13.15
CA SER A 89 14.66 0.28 -13.02
C SER A 89 15.34 1.56 -13.51
N ASP A 90 16.42 1.95 -12.88
CA ASP A 90 17.29 3.04 -13.33
C ASP A 90 18.55 2.46 -13.97
N CYS A 91 18.67 2.61 -15.28
CA CYS A 91 19.80 2.11 -16.06
C CYS A 91 20.78 3.24 -16.47
N GLY A 92 20.63 4.47 -15.95
CA GLY A 92 21.55 5.60 -16.18
C GLY A 92 21.57 6.21 -17.58
N SER A 93 20.70 5.79 -18.50
CA SER A 93 20.36 6.60 -19.67
C SER A 93 19.36 7.68 -19.27
N VAL A 94 19.68 8.94 -19.62
CA VAL A 94 18.90 10.14 -19.24
C VAL A 94 17.55 10.22 -19.95
N ASP A 95 17.41 9.50 -21.07
CA ASP A 95 16.19 9.44 -21.86
C ASP A 95 15.90 7.98 -22.12
N GLU A 96 14.97 7.44 -21.34
CA GLU A 96 13.97 6.44 -21.71
C GLU A 96 13.49 5.72 -20.45
N LEU A 97 12.48 6.34 -19.81
CA LEU A 97 11.28 5.59 -19.50
C LEU A 97 10.67 5.10 -20.83
N ALA A 98 11.35 4.20 -21.56
CA ALA A 98 10.88 3.71 -22.84
C ALA A 98 9.59 2.90 -22.61
N PRO A 99 8.50 3.23 -23.34
CA PRO A 99 7.29 2.44 -23.32
C PRO A 99 7.56 1.18 -24.13
N ASP A 100 7.82 0.07 -23.46
CA ASP A 100 7.04 -1.16 -23.68
C ASP A 100 7.49 -2.24 -22.68
N SER A 101 6.53 -2.67 -21.86
CA SER A 101 6.64 -3.52 -20.65
C SER A 101 7.13 -2.85 -19.36
N ASP A 102 6.94 -1.53 -19.20
CA ASP A 102 6.89 -0.94 -17.85
C ASP A 102 5.88 -1.75 -17.02
N PRO A 103 6.21 -2.23 -15.80
CA PRO A 103 5.25 -3.00 -15.02
C PRO A 103 3.98 -2.15 -14.88
N PRO A 104 2.79 -2.75 -15.08
CA PRO A 104 1.56 -1.99 -15.12
C PRO A 104 1.42 -1.20 -13.83
N PHE A 105 0.97 0.04 -13.96
CA PHE A 105 0.63 0.84 -12.79
C PHE A 105 -0.30 0.03 -11.89
N VAL A 106 0.04 -0.03 -10.60
CA VAL A 106 -0.89 -0.56 -9.62
C VAL A 106 -1.81 0.57 -9.23
N ASN A 107 -3.07 0.45 -9.65
CA ASN A 107 -4.12 1.37 -9.24
C ASN A 107 -4.49 1.09 -7.79
N LEU A 108 -4.47 2.15 -6.98
CA LEU A 108 -4.94 2.14 -5.62
C LEU A 108 -6.40 2.63 -5.59
N PRO A 109 -7.24 2.12 -4.66
CA PRO A 109 -8.61 2.58 -4.57
C PRO A 109 -8.67 4.09 -4.27
N SER A 110 -9.62 4.80 -4.89
CA SER A 110 -9.79 6.25 -4.73
C SER A 110 -10.13 6.70 -3.32
N THR A 111 -10.54 5.77 -2.44
CA THR A 111 -10.79 6.02 -1.01
C THR A 111 -9.51 6.30 -0.21
N PHE A 112 -8.34 6.00 -0.78
CA PHE A 112 -7.06 6.22 -0.14
C PHE A 112 -6.52 7.61 -0.48
N ASP A 113 -5.84 8.20 0.49
CA ASP A 113 -5.08 9.44 0.35
C ASP A 113 -3.65 9.22 0.88
N PHE A 114 -2.70 9.94 0.28
CA PHE A 114 -1.27 9.73 0.50
C PHE A 114 -0.54 11.04 0.70
N ILE A 115 0.28 11.08 1.74
CA ILE A 115 1.08 12.26 2.08
C ILE A 115 2.55 11.83 2.21
N PRO A 116 3.47 12.44 1.43
CA PRO A 116 3.25 13.54 0.49
C PRO A 116 2.52 13.12 -0.79
N SER A 117 2.00 14.09 -1.55
CA SER A 117 1.17 13.83 -2.73
C SER A 117 1.92 13.28 -3.95
N ALA A 118 3.25 13.32 -3.89
CA ALA A 118 4.14 12.59 -4.76
C ALA A 118 5.29 12.09 -3.88
N TRP A 119 5.62 10.81 -4.01
CA TRP A 119 6.65 10.18 -3.20
C TRP A 119 7.40 9.15 -4.02
N THR A 120 8.71 9.30 -4.10
CA THR A 120 9.58 8.41 -4.86
C THR A 120 10.73 7.95 -3.99
N VAL A 121 11.01 6.66 -4.05
CA VAL A 121 12.07 6.00 -3.30
C VAL A 121 12.92 5.20 -4.27
N LYS A 122 14.22 5.49 -4.29
CA LYS A 122 15.20 4.75 -5.09
C LYS A 122 16.07 3.90 -4.19
N PHE A 123 16.00 2.59 -4.38
CA PHE A 123 16.93 1.64 -3.79
C PHE A 123 18.14 1.49 -4.71
N LYS A 124 19.31 1.91 -4.24
CA LYS A 124 20.55 1.80 -5.02
C LYS A 124 21.06 0.36 -5.01
N VAL A 125 21.65 -0.08 -6.12
CA VAL A 125 22.26 -1.42 -6.19
C VAL A 125 23.39 -1.58 -5.18
N LEU A 126 23.75 -2.84 -4.89
CA LEU A 126 24.90 -3.19 -4.04
C LEU A 126 24.83 -2.57 -2.63
N LYS A 127 23.62 -2.41 -2.08
CA LYS A 127 23.37 -1.85 -0.74
C LYS A 127 23.94 -0.45 -0.54
N ARG A 128 24.02 0.38 -1.60
CA ARG A 128 24.50 1.77 -1.54
C ARG A 128 23.49 2.76 -0.93
N GLY A 129 22.54 2.27 -0.14
CA GLY A 129 21.52 3.06 0.54
C GLY A 129 20.28 3.38 -0.30
N VAL A 130 19.48 4.30 0.21
CA VAL A 130 18.22 4.76 -0.37
C VAL A 130 18.28 6.25 -0.68
N GLU A 131 17.55 6.67 -1.71
CA GLU A 131 17.36 8.07 -2.06
C GLU A 131 15.88 8.41 -2.14
N PHE A 132 15.51 9.55 -1.56
CA PHE A 132 14.13 10.00 -1.43
C PHE A 132 13.88 11.23 -2.29
N ILE A 133 12.76 11.24 -3.00
CA ILE A 133 12.29 12.39 -3.78
C ILE A 133 10.83 12.62 -3.39
N PRO A 134 10.50 13.75 -2.73
CA PRO A 134 11.38 14.85 -2.32
C PRO A 134 12.44 14.46 -1.28
N ALA A 135 13.59 15.14 -1.29
CA ALA A 135 14.68 14.88 -0.35
C ALA A 135 14.23 15.04 1.11
N GLY A 136 14.68 14.13 1.98
CA GLY A 136 14.33 14.12 3.40
C GLY A 136 12.91 13.66 3.73
N LYS A 137 12.13 13.14 2.76
CA LYS A 137 10.83 12.51 2.99
C LYS A 137 10.99 10.99 3.11
N ASP A 138 11.43 10.55 4.28
CA ASP A 138 11.67 9.13 4.62
C ASP A 138 10.39 8.37 5.00
N SER A 139 9.24 9.07 5.06
CA SER A 139 7.94 8.50 5.43
C SER A 139 6.83 8.79 4.42
N LEU A 140 5.98 7.79 4.21
CA LEU A 140 4.72 7.88 3.49
C LEU A 140 3.56 7.61 4.45
N GLU A 141 2.66 8.56 4.60
CA GLU A 141 1.41 8.36 5.32
C GLU A 141 0.31 7.88 4.36
N VAL A 142 -0.32 6.77 4.70
CA VAL A 142 -1.45 6.16 4.00
C VAL A 142 -2.71 6.40 4.82
N ARG A 143 -3.69 7.12 4.27
CA ARG A 143 -4.94 7.49 4.94
C ARG A 143 -6.13 6.87 4.22
N ALA A 144 -7.07 6.31 4.97
CA ALA A 144 -8.38 5.88 4.45
C ALA A 144 -9.36 5.72 5.63
N PHE A 145 -10.66 5.92 5.40
CA PHE A 145 -11.71 5.66 6.40
C PHE A 145 -11.48 6.35 7.77
N ASN A 146 -10.93 7.58 7.77
CA ASN A 146 -10.56 8.32 8.98
C ASN A 146 -9.53 7.58 9.87
N GLN A 147 -8.71 6.73 9.27
CA GLN A 147 -7.59 6.01 9.88
C GLN A 147 -6.33 6.25 9.04
N SER A 148 -5.16 6.13 9.67
CA SER A 148 -3.89 6.22 8.95
C SER A 148 -2.85 5.21 9.42
N ARG A 149 -1.86 4.99 8.55
CA ARG A 149 -0.67 4.15 8.76
C ARG A 149 0.52 4.85 8.13
N ILE A 150 1.67 4.80 8.77
CA ILE A 150 2.89 5.43 8.26
C ILE A 150 3.86 4.32 7.85
N ILE A 151 4.32 4.36 6.61
CA ILE A 151 5.43 3.56 6.11
C ILE A 151 6.67 4.43 6.26
N LYS A 152 7.67 3.95 7.03
CA LYS A 152 8.95 4.64 7.23
C LYS A 152 10.08 3.79 6.66
N ILE A 153 10.99 4.43 5.92
CA ILE A 153 12.18 3.79 5.35
C ILE A 153 13.40 4.54 5.86
N ASP A 154 14.35 3.84 6.49
CA ASP A 154 15.60 4.49 6.92
C ASP A 154 16.60 4.66 5.75
N GLU A 155 17.69 5.40 5.99
CA GLU A 155 18.74 5.60 4.99
C GLU A 155 19.45 4.30 4.56
N GLY A 156 19.41 3.26 5.42
CA GLY A 156 19.89 1.92 5.14
C GLY A 156 18.90 1.05 4.35
N GLY A 157 17.68 1.54 4.12
CA GLY A 157 16.59 0.86 3.43
C GLY A 157 15.74 -0.08 4.27
N ALA A 158 15.82 -0.07 5.60
CA ALA A 158 14.89 -0.84 6.42
C ALA A 158 13.48 -0.25 6.34
N ILE A 159 12.49 -1.08 5.97
CA ILE A 159 11.10 -0.66 5.76
C ILE A 159 10.25 -1.11 6.96
N ASN A 160 9.67 -0.13 7.66
CA ASN A 160 8.86 -0.34 8.86
C ASN A 160 7.46 0.29 8.72
N ILE A 161 6.44 -0.36 9.29
CA ILE A 161 5.10 0.20 9.40
C ILE A 161 4.90 0.69 10.83
N ILE A 162 4.55 1.96 10.97
CA ILE A 162 4.20 2.60 12.23
C ILE A 162 2.69 2.82 12.22
N SER A 163 2.01 2.32 13.25
CA SER A 163 0.63 2.72 13.52
C SER A 163 0.67 3.98 14.39
N PRO A 164 -0.01 5.07 14.01
CA PRO A 164 -0.27 6.17 14.93
C PRO A 164 -1.11 5.71 16.12
#